data_AF-E6QAH2-F1
#
_entry.id   AF-E6QAH2-F1
#
_cell.length_a   1.000
_cell.length_b   1.000
_cell.length_c   1.000
_cell.angle_alpha   90.00
_cell.angle_beta   90.00
_cell.angle_gamma   90.00
#
_symmetry.space_group_name_H-M   'P 1'
#
loop_
_entity.id
_entity.type
_entity.pdbx_description
1 polymer ?
#
loop_
_entity_poly.entity_id
_entity_poly.type
_entity_poly.pdbx_seq_one_letter_code
_entity_poly.pdbx_strand_id
1 'polypeptide(L)'
;MDAQKARERLLNMCRSPLAVKLLAHALQGVEGTLAATTYLRHLLLRQPDMRVMQVLLELDPEAPDPTLYPVMAMAVRGLSVEPAVFHCQSCGYQSPQYYWRCPSCRQWGTFSGGCSL
;
A
#
# COMPACT_ATOMS: atom_id res chain seq x y z
N MET A 1 -23.23 -13.11 17.78
CA MET A 1 -23.81 -12.37 16.63
C MET A 1 -23.05 -11.09 16.29
N ASP A 2 -22.21 -10.54 17.19
CA ASP A 2 -21.40 -9.34 16.90
C ASP A 2 -20.13 -9.57 16.06
N ALA A 3 -19.50 -10.74 16.15
CA ALA A 3 -18.21 -10.99 15.49
C ALA A 3 -18.28 -10.93 13.96
N GLN A 4 -19.32 -11.51 13.34
CA GLN A 4 -19.48 -11.50 11.88
C GLN A 4 -19.75 -10.09 11.33
N LYS A 5 -20.55 -9.30 12.06
CA LYS A 5 -20.86 -7.92 11.70
C LYS A 5 -19.65 -7.01 11.88
N ALA A 6 -18.85 -7.24 12.93
CA ALA A 6 -17.59 -6.54 13.14
C ALA A 6 -16.57 -6.87 12.03
N ARG A 7 -16.47 -8.15 11.64
CA ARG A 7 -15.65 -8.60 10.52
C ARG A 7 -16.02 -7.89 9.22
N GLU A 8 -17.29 -7.89 8.82
CA GLU A 8 -17.73 -7.21 7.60
C GLU A 8 -17.41 -5.72 7.62
N ARG A 9 -17.54 -5.06 8.78
CA ARG A 9 -17.17 -3.65 8.92
C ARG A 9 -15.67 -3.43 8.72
N LEU A 10 -14.82 -4.27 9.30
CA LEU A 10 -13.37 -4.20 9.12
C LEU A 10 -12.97 -4.40 7.66
N LEU A 11 -13.53 -5.41 6.99
CA LEU A 11 -13.29 -5.68 5.57
C LEU A 11 -13.67 -4.48 4.68
N ASN A 12 -14.73 -3.75 5.04
CA ASN A 12 -15.19 -2.58 4.27
C ASN A 12 -14.37 -1.30 4.54
N MET A 13 -13.84 -1.14 5.76
CA MET A 13 -13.13 0.07 6.19
C MET A 13 -11.62 0.03 5.96
N CYS A 14 -10.99 -1.14 6.12
CA CYS A 14 -9.54 -1.28 6.11
C CYS A 14 -8.98 -1.30 4.68
N ARG A 15 -8.76 -0.11 4.10
CA ARG A 15 -8.20 0.04 2.74
C ARG A 15 -6.73 0.47 2.69
N SER A 16 -6.16 0.93 3.80
CA SER A 16 -4.73 1.30 3.84
C SER A 16 -3.86 0.03 3.87
N PRO A 17 -2.61 0.08 3.33
CA PRO A 17 -1.75 -1.10 3.29
C PRO A 17 -1.48 -1.71 4.67
N LEU A 18 -1.27 -0.86 5.69
CA LEU A 18 -1.10 -1.31 7.07
C LEU A 18 -2.35 -2.00 7.60
N ALA A 19 -3.53 -1.43 7.34
CA ALA A 19 -4.79 -2.01 7.79
C ALA A 19 -5.08 -3.35 7.09
N VAL A 20 -4.78 -3.47 5.79
CA VAL A 20 -4.90 -4.72 5.04
C VAL A 20 -3.98 -5.80 5.61
N LYS A 21 -2.71 -5.47 5.89
CA LYS A 21 -1.75 -6.41 6.49
C LYS A 21 -2.23 -6.92 7.85
N LEU A 22 -2.62 -6.00 8.74
CA LEU A 22 -3.11 -6.36 10.07
C LEU A 22 -4.37 -7.23 10.00
N LEU A 23 -5.32 -6.89 9.12
CA LEU A 23 -6.53 -7.67 8.95
C LEU A 23 -6.26 -9.05 8.36
N ALA A 24 -5.32 -9.18 7.42
CA ALA A 24 -4.92 -10.48 6.88
C ALA A 24 -4.30 -11.38 7.96
N HIS A 25 -3.41 -10.85 8.81
CA HIS A 25 -2.87 -11.61 9.94
C HIS A 25 -3.94 -11.98 10.96
N ALA A 26 -4.89 -11.09 11.24
CA ALA A 26 -6.02 -11.40 12.13
C ALA A 26 -6.89 -12.53 11.56
N LEU A 27 -7.22 -12.48 10.26
CA LEU A 27 -7.95 -13.54 9.57
C LEU A 27 -7.17 -14.86 9.60
N GLN A 28 -5.85 -14.82 9.42
CA GLN A 28 -5.02 -16.02 9.53
C GLN A 28 -5.09 -16.64 10.92
N GLY A 29 -5.03 -15.83 11.98
CA GLY A 29 -5.07 -16.31 13.35
C GLY A 29 -6.43 -16.88 13.79
N VAL A 30 -7.53 -16.39 13.22
CA VAL A 30 -8.90 -16.77 13.63
C VAL A 30 -9.52 -17.80 12.68
N GLU A 31 -9.32 -17.65 11.38
CA GLU A 31 -10.00 -18.44 10.32
C GLU A 31 -9.00 -19.24 9.45
N GLY A 32 -7.70 -19.12 9.70
CA GLY A 32 -6.64 -19.86 9.00
C GLY A 32 -6.12 -19.18 7.73
N THR A 33 -5.04 -19.75 7.18
CA THR A 33 -4.31 -19.17 6.03
C THR A 33 -5.18 -19.07 4.78
N LEU A 34 -6.09 -20.02 4.53
CA LEU A 34 -6.98 -19.97 3.36
C LEU A 34 -7.91 -18.76 3.39
N ALA A 35 -8.42 -18.37 4.57
CA ALA A 35 -9.30 -17.21 4.71
C ALA A 35 -8.53 -15.91 4.44
N ALA A 36 -7.32 -15.78 4.99
CA ALA A 36 -6.46 -14.62 4.77
C ALA A 36 -6.03 -14.47 3.30
N THR A 37 -5.59 -15.56 2.68
CA THR A 37 -5.14 -15.54 1.27
C THR A 37 -6.30 -15.30 0.31
N THR A 38 -7.49 -15.87 0.56
CA THR A 38 -8.71 -15.56 -0.21
C THR A 38 -9.05 -14.08 -0.16
N TYR A 39 -8.98 -13.47 1.02
CA TYR A 39 -9.19 -12.03 1.19
C TYR A 39 -8.18 -11.19 0.39
N LEU A 40 -6.89 -11.52 0.51
CA LEU A 40 -5.81 -10.80 -0.20
C LEU A 40 -5.91 -10.97 -1.72
N ARG A 41 -6.22 -12.17 -2.22
CA ARG A 41 -6.47 -12.43 -3.64
C ARG A 41 -7.62 -11.57 -4.16
N HIS A 42 -8.73 -11.49 -3.43
CA HIS A 42 -9.87 -10.65 -3.80
C HIS A 42 -9.49 -9.16 -3.89
N LEU A 43 -8.73 -8.65 -2.91
CA LEU A 43 -8.24 -7.27 -2.94
C LEU A 43 -7.31 -7.02 -4.12
N LEU A 44 -6.35 -7.92 -4.35
CA LEU A 44 -5.36 -7.78 -5.41
C LEU A 44 -6.01 -7.75 -6.80
N LEU A 45 -7.01 -8.61 -7.04
CA LEU A 45 -7.81 -8.61 -8.27
C LEU A 45 -8.60 -7.31 -8.47
N ARG A 46 -9.07 -6.69 -7.38
CA ARG A 46 -9.83 -5.44 -7.43
C ARG A 46 -8.94 -4.21 -7.63
N GLN A 47 -7.79 -4.18 -6.97
CA GLN A 47 -6.81 -3.10 -7.04
C GLN A 47 -5.40 -3.71 -7.02
N PRO A 48 -4.71 -3.73 -8.17
CA PRO A 48 -3.34 -4.23 -8.24
C PRO A 48 -2.42 -3.35 -7.37
N ASP A 49 -2.09 -3.84 -6.18
CA ASP A 49 -1.28 -3.13 -5.19
C ASP A 49 -0.12 -4.02 -4.74
N MET A 50 1.10 -3.48 -4.81
CA MET A 50 2.30 -4.26 -4.53
C MET A 50 2.42 -4.64 -3.05
N ARG A 51 1.95 -3.78 -2.14
CA ARG A 51 2.00 -4.05 -0.70
C ARG A 51 1.03 -5.19 -0.36
N VAL A 52 -0.14 -5.24 -1.00
CA VAL A 52 -1.07 -6.39 -0.87
C VAL A 52 -0.45 -7.68 -1.41
N MET A 53 0.21 -7.60 -2.58
CA MET A 53 0.92 -8.74 -3.17
C MET A 53 2.02 -9.26 -2.25
N GLN A 54 2.81 -8.39 -1.61
CA GLN A 54 3.84 -8.79 -0.65
C GLN A 54 3.24 -9.57 0.52
N VAL A 55 2.16 -9.07 1.12
CA VAL A 55 1.51 -9.75 2.25
C VAL A 55 0.98 -11.13 1.82
N LEU A 56 0.43 -11.25 0.61
CA LEU A 56 -0.01 -12.56 0.08
C LEU A 56 1.14 -13.56 0.02
N LEU A 57 2.28 -13.15 -0.54
CA LEU A 57 3.48 -13.99 -0.67
C LEU A 57 4.14 -14.29 0.68
N GLU A 58 4.07 -13.36 1.65
CA GLU A 58 4.53 -13.58 3.02
C GLU A 58 3.71 -14.66 3.73
N LEU A 59 2.39 -14.67 3.55
CA LEU A 59 1.49 -15.60 4.24
C LEU A 59 1.42 -16.98 3.59
N ASP A 60 1.61 -17.04 2.27
CA ASP A 60 1.53 -18.27 1.49
C ASP A 60 2.46 -18.13 0.26
N PRO A 61 3.73 -18.57 0.38
CA PRO A 61 4.71 -18.49 -0.71
C PRO A 61 4.30 -19.27 -1.97
N GLU A 62 3.51 -20.33 -1.78
CA GLU A 62 2.98 -21.19 -2.85
C GLU A 62 1.64 -20.67 -3.39
N ALA A 63 1.12 -19.56 -2.85
CA ALA A 63 -0.16 -18.97 -3.22
C ALA A 63 -0.35 -18.55 -4.67
N PRO A 64 0.66 -18.02 -5.39
CA PRO A 64 0.42 -17.39 -6.68
C PRO A 64 0.17 -18.45 -7.75
N ASP A 65 -1.10 -18.82 -7.90
CA ASP A 65 -1.61 -19.54 -9.05
C ASP A 65 -1.33 -18.73 -10.34
N PRO A 66 -1.03 -19.37 -11.49
CA PRO A 66 -0.76 -18.66 -12.74
C PRO A 66 -1.83 -17.65 -13.17
N THR A 67 -3.08 -17.79 -12.70
CA THR A 67 -4.14 -16.81 -12.95
C THR A 67 -3.88 -15.43 -12.32
N LEU A 68 -3.04 -15.33 -11.29
CA LEU A 68 -2.70 -14.07 -10.62
C LEU A 68 -1.56 -13.32 -11.30
N TYR A 69 -0.77 -13.97 -12.18
CA TYR A 69 0.42 -13.36 -12.80
C TYR A 69 0.13 -12.05 -13.53
N PRO A 70 -0.95 -11.89 -14.32
CA PRO A 70 -1.22 -10.63 -15.01
C PRO A 70 -1.43 -9.46 -14.03
N VAL A 71 -2.15 -9.71 -12.93
CA VAL A 71 -2.48 -8.70 -11.92
C VAL A 71 -1.25 -8.38 -11.06
N MET A 72 -0.44 -9.38 -10.71
CA MET A 72 0.85 -9.17 -10.03
C MET A 72 1.78 -8.31 -10.90
N ALA A 73 1.84 -8.57 -12.21
CA ALA A 73 2.63 -7.76 -13.13
C ALA A 73 2.10 -6.31 -13.21
N MET A 74 0.79 -6.09 -13.12
CA MET A 74 0.21 -4.74 -13.01
C MET A 74 0.62 -4.05 -11.71
N ALA A 75 0.57 -4.75 -10.57
CA ALA A 75 0.96 -4.21 -9.27
C ALA A 75 2.45 -3.79 -9.26
N VAL A 76 3.32 -4.57 -9.90
CA VAL A 76 4.75 -4.23 -10.07
C VAL A 76 4.93 -3.01 -10.98
N ARG A 77 4.22 -2.94 -12.12
CA ARG A 77 4.30 -1.76 -13.02
C ARG A 77 3.77 -0.49 -12.36
N GLY A 78 2.86 -0.60 -11.40
CA GLY A 78 2.35 0.51 -10.61
C GLY A 78 3.35 1.08 -9.60
N LEU A 79 4.51 0.43 -9.36
CA LEU A 79 5.57 1.06 -8.60
C LEU A 79 6.18 2.20 -9.41
N SER A 80 5.94 3.43 -8.95
CA SER A 80 6.83 4.54 -9.29
C SER A 80 8.17 4.28 -8.62
N VAL A 81 9.16 3.87 -9.42
CA VAL A 81 10.57 3.73 -9.00
C VAL A 81 11.26 5.10 -8.94
N GLU A 82 10.61 6.16 -9.45
CA GLU A 82 11.18 7.49 -9.39
C GLU A 82 11.21 8.01 -7.94
N PRO A 83 12.38 8.46 -7.46
CA PRO A 83 12.49 9.05 -6.13
C PRO A 83 11.60 10.28 -6.08
N ALA A 84 10.76 10.36 -5.06
CA ALA A 84 9.91 11.53 -4.90
C ALA A 84 10.77 12.79 -4.72
N VAL A 85 10.60 13.75 -5.61
CA VAL A 85 11.31 15.03 -5.56
C VAL A 85 10.45 16.04 -4.82
N PHE A 86 10.95 16.53 -3.69
CA PHE A 86 10.39 17.69 -3.02
C PHE A 86 10.70 18.93 -3.85
N HIS A 87 9.74 19.84 -3.99
CA HIS A 87 9.95 21.11 -4.67
C HIS A 87 9.41 22.27 -3.85
N CYS A 88 10.14 23.38 -3.87
CA CYS A 88 9.73 24.64 -3.27
C CYS A 88 8.68 25.31 -4.16
N GLN A 89 7.47 25.53 -3.64
CA GLN A 89 6.39 26.20 -4.37
C GLN A 89 6.65 27.69 -4.64
N SER A 90 7.59 28.30 -3.91
CA SER A 90 7.93 29.72 -4.06
C SER A 90 8.95 29.98 -5.17
N CYS A 91 9.94 29.09 -5.36
CA CYS A 91 11.06 29.34 -6.27
C CYS A 91 11.45 28.15 -7.16
N GLY A 92 10.76 27.01 -7.06
CA GLY A 92 11.02 25.84 -7.89
C GLY A 92 12.25 25.01 -7.50
N TYR A 93 12.96 25.35 -6.42
CA TYR A 93 14.10 24.55 -5.95
C TYR A 93 13.68 23.10 -5.64
N GLN A 94 14.37 22.13 -6.24
CA GLN A 94 14.08 20.71 -6.12
C GLN A 94 15.11 19.99 -5.24
N SER A 95 14.67 19.01 -4.46
CA SER A 95 15.55 18.20 -3.62
C SER A 95 14.96 16.82 -3.32
N PRO A 96 15.79 15.77 -3.13
CA PRO A 96 15.32 14.48 -2.62
C PRO A 96 14.96 14.51 -1.13
N GLN A 97 15.29 15.58 -0.40
CA GLN A 97 15.00 15.70 1.04
C GLN A 97 14.11 16.92 1.29
N TYR A 98 13.24 16.82 2.30
CA TYR A 98 12.44 17.94 2.75
C TYR A 98 13.29 18.94 3.55
N TYR A 99 13.23 20.22 3.19
CA TYR A 99 13.82 21.29 3.99
C TYR A 99 12.73 22.21 4.53
N TRP A 100 12.72 22.42 5.85
CA TRP A 100 11.83 23.39 6.49
C TRP A 100 12.05 24.82 5.98
N ARG A 101 13.29 25.15 5.62
CA ARG A 101 13.67 26.43 5.00
C ARG A 101 14.31 26.17 3.64
N CYS A 102 13.80 26.80 2.60
CA CYS A 102 14.34 26.65 1.25
C CYS A 102 15.81 27.10 1.16
N PRO A 103 16.74 26.24 0.71
CA PRO A 103 18.15 26.63 0.52
C PRO A 103 18.34 27.75 -0.52
N SER A 104 17.43 27.86 -1.50
CA SER A 104 17.47 28.87 -2.55
C SER A 104 16.80 30.19 -2.12
N CYS A 105 15.48 30.20 -1.93
CA CYS A 105 14.74 31.44 -1.61
C CYS A 105 14.68 31.80 -0.13
N ARG A 106 15.21 30.94 0.76
CA ARG A 106 15.27 31.14 2.22
C ARG A 106 13.92 31.28 2.93
N GLN A 107 12.80 31.05 2.24
CA GLN A 107 11.46 31.02 2.82
C GLN A 107 11.21 29.73 3.60
N TRP A 108 10.33 29.81 4.58
CA TRP A 108 9.95 28.70 5.45
C TRP A 108 8.65 28.05 4.97
N GLY A 109 8.54 26.73 5.11
CA GLY A 109 7.29 25.99 4.91
C GLY A 109 6.77 25.98 3.46
N THR A 110 7.63 26.22 2.47
CA THR A 110 7.25 26.31 1.06
C THR A 110 7.40 25.00 0.28
N PHE A 111 7.97 23.97 0.88
CA PHE A 111 8.21 22.70 0.22
C PHE A 111 6.96 21.83 0.15
N SER A 112 6.72 21.24 -1.02
CA SER A 112 5.64 20.30 -1.28
C SER A 112 6.09 19.18 -2.25
N GLY A 113 5.24 18.16 -2.42
CA GLY A 113 5.66 16.92 -3.06
C GLY A 113 6.49 16.06 -2.09
N GLY A 114 6.63 14.77 -2.37
CA GLY A 114 7.19 13.79 -1.43
C GLY A 114 6.26 12.60 -1.28
N CYS A 115 6.71 11.45 -1.78
CA CYS A 115 5.96 10.23 -2.06
C CYS A 115 4.58 10.42 -2.71
N SER A 116 4.47 10.10 -4.00
CA SER A 116 3.20 9.62 -4.53
C SER A 116 2.87 8.31 -3.80
N LEU A 117 2.09 8.40 -2.72
CA LEU A 117 1.64 7.26 -1.92
C LEU A 117 0.53 6.47 -2.60
#